data_AF-A0A2E0Y6N8-F1
#
_entry.id   AF-A0A2E0Y6N8-F1
#
_cell.length_a   1.000
_cell.length_b   1.000
_cell.length_c   1.000
_cell.angle_alpha   90.00
_cell.angle_beta   90.00
_cell.angle_gamma   90.00
#
_symmetry.space_group_name_H-M   'P 1'
#
loop_
_entity.id
_entity.type
_entity.pdbx_description
1 polymer ?
#
loop_
_entity_poly.entity_id
_entity_poly.type
_entity_poly.pdbx_seq_one_letter_code
_entity_poly.pdbx_strand_id
1 'polypeptide(L)'
;HAVAVMDRDAINRANVFFPTVGQAKLLLAHGCKDALTRILTLIGVIEGFGNDGIRLLPEMDFSEHFVESLDGTCIAHLHRGLLVAHGQDEAGSDKEYGHDEMWFAIRDRALEDPTITDDMFENLPLAPPPGYQGKAKAAPEATSVGSASRLFEQLDPMVELTFLALARILHVEYGAYTTFKWAREVLADPEVSAAPEWAPAMVDNIQADEDIHVRYLGCALAEARARTFRGTDGSTLPGAVVIDRLVEAVCNAMGGERIERMKCYRYRHIVDELASHPRGDEIHRELAKLGPLPSLPSAA
;
A
#
# COMPACT_ATOMS: atom_id res chain seq x y z
N HIS A 1 21.69 -19.79 2.51
CA HIS A 1 20.32 -19.54 2.00
C HIS A 1 19.85 -18.23 2.60
N ALA A 2 19.54 -17.22 1.77
CA ALA A 2 18.96 -15.97 2.25
C ALA A 2 17.56 -16.28 2.80
N VAL A 3 17.38 -16.17 4.12
CA VAL A 3 16.06 -16.27 4.73
C VAL A 3 15.38 -14.93 4.49
N ALA A 4 14.29 -14.92 3.71
CA ALA A 4 13.49 -13.72 3.51
C ALA A 4 12.98 -13.23 4.88
N VAL A 5 13.10 -11.92 5.14
CA VAL A 5 12.69 -11.34 6.43
C VAL A 5 11.17 -11.38 6.62
N MET A 6 10.41 -11.48 5.52
CA MET A 6 8.96 -11.54 5.51
C MET A 6 8.50 -12.41 4.31
N ASP A 7 7.44 -13.22 4.51
CA ASP A 7 6.92 -14.13 3.48
C ASP A 7 6.00 -13.38 2.50
N ARG A 8 6.60 -12.94 1.39
CA ARG A 8 5.89 -12.27 0.29
C ARG A 8 4.74 -13.10 -0.26
N ASP A 9 4.93 -14.41 -0.42
CA ASP A 9 3.92 -15.27 -1.05
C ASP A 9 2.71 -15.44 -0.12
N ALA A 10 2.92 -15.51 1.19
CA ALA A 10 1.83 -15.51 2.16
C ALA A 10 1.03 -14.21 2.13
N ILE A 11 1.70 -13.06 2.08
CA ILE A 11 1.05 -11.74 1.98
C ILE A 11 0.23 -11.64 0.70
N ASN A 12 0.79 -12.03 -0.44
CA ASN A 12 0.10 -11.99 -1.73
C ASN A 12 -1.11 -12.92 -1.77
N ARG A 13 -1.02 -14.12 -1.19
CA ARG A 13 -2.17 -15.05 -1.07
C ARG A 13 -3.27 -14.50 -0.18
N ALA A 14 -2.91 -13.79 0.89
CA ALA A 14 -3.90 -13.16 1.78
C ALA A 14 -4.55 -11.92 1.14
N ASN A 15 -3.80 -11.19 0.32
CA ASN A 15 -4.23 -9.92 -0.29
C ASN A 15 -4.89 -10.11 -1.67
N VAL A 16 -5.96 -10.92 -1.74
CA VAL A 16 -6.74 -11.07 -2.98
C VAL A 16 -7.49 -9.77 -3.28
N PHE A 17 -7.26 -9.21 -4.48
CA PHE A 17 -7.91 -7.96 -4.90
C PHE A 17 -9.40 -8.18 -5.14
N PHE A 18 -10.22 -7.27 -4.61
CA PHE A 18 -11.64 -7.16 -4.94
C PHE A 18 -11.91 -5.76 -5.52
N PRO A 19 -12.75 -5.63 -6.58
CA PRO A 19 -13.39 -6.72 -7.36
C PRO A 19 -12.36 -7.59 -8.10
N THR A 20 -12.71 -8.84 -8.43
CA THR A 20 -11.84 -9.67 -9.28
C THR A 20 -11.70 -9.05 -10.67
N VAL A 21 -10.73 -9.51 -11.47
CA VAL A 21 -10.56 -9.03 -12.86
C VAL A 21 -11.84 -9.20 -13.67
N GLY A 22 -12.47 -10.39 -13.60
CA GLY A 22 -13.73 -10.64 -14.30
C GLY A 22 -14.87 -9.73 -13.82
N GLN A 23 -14.97 -9.50 -12.50
CA GLN A 23 -15.97 -8.60 -11.94
C GLN A 23 -15.76 -7.14 -12.38
N ALA A 24 -14.52 -6.66 -12.41
CA ALA A 24 -14.20 -5.32 -12.87
C ALA A 24 -14.52 -5.14 -14.37
N LYS A 25 -14.15 -6.11 -15.22
CA LYS A 25 -14.47 -6.09 -16.65
C LYS A 25 -15.98 -6.12 -16.90
N LEU A 26 -16.73 -6.92 -16.16
CA LEU A 26 -18.19 -6.95 -16.24
C LEU A 26 -18.79 -5.57 -15.94
N LEU A 27 -18.37 -4.91 -14.86
CA LEU A 27 -18.84 -3.58 -14.50
C LEU A 27 -18.60 -2.58 -15.62
N LEU A 28 -17.37 -2.53 -16.14
CA LEU A 28 -17.01 -1.62 -17.22
C LEU A 28 -17.77 -1.89 -18.52
N ALA A 29 -17.97 -3.16 -18.88
CA ALA A 29 -18.73 -3.54 -20.07
C ALA A 29 -20.21 -3.07 -20.00
N HIS A 30 -20.73 -2.89 -18.78
CA HIS A 30 -22.05 -2.33 -18.54
C HIS A 30 -22.07 -0.81 -18.33
N GLY A 31 -20.93 -0.13 -18.50
CA GLY A 31 -20.81 1.31 -18.30
C GLY A 31 -20.75 1.74 -16.84
N CYS A 32 -20.61 0.80 -15.89
CA CYS A 32 -20.42 1.10 -14.48
C CYS A 32 -18.96 1.52 -14.22
N LYS A 33 -18.65 2.79 -14.50
CA LYS A 33 -17.30 3.36 -14.40
C LYS A 33 -17.03 4.05 -13.06
N ASP A 34 -18.04 4.43 -12.29
CA ASP A 34 -17.86 5.26 -11.09
C ASP A 34 -17.13 4.49 -9.98
N ALA A 35 -17.51 3.23 -9.74
CA ALA A 35 -16.83 2.39 -8.77
C ALA A 35 -15.36 2.14 -9.16
N LEU A 36 -15.07 1.94 -10.45
CA LEU A 36 -13.68 1.75 -10.89
C LEU A 36 -12.88 3.04 -10.79
N THR A 37 -13.48 4.18 -11.14
CA THR A 37 -12.89 5.52 -10.96
C THR A 37 -12.49 5.73 -9.51
N ARG A 38 -13.35 5.37 -8.55
CA ARG A 38 -13.07 5.41 -7.11
C ARG A 38 -11.95 4.47 -6.70
N ILE A 39 -11.93 3.24 -7.22
CA ILE A 39 -10.89 2.26 -6.91
C ILE A 39 -9.51 2.75 -7.37
N LEU A 40 -9.39 3.22 -8.62
CA LEU A 40 -8.12 3.73 -9.15
C LEU A 40 -7.70 5.04 -8.46
N THR A 41 -8.65 5.91 -8.12
CA THR A 41 -8.39 7.11 -7.31
C THR A 41 -7.86 6.74 -5.93
N LEU A 42 -8.47 5.76 -5.27
CA LEU A 42 -8.01 5.29 -3.97
C LEU A 42 -6.60 4.69 -4.04
N ILE A 43 -6.27 3.97 -5.11
CA ILE A 43 -4.90 3.45 -5.30
C ILE A 43 -3.92 4.62 -5.37
N GLY A 44 -4.14 5.60 -6.24
CA GLY A 44 -3.26 6.78 -6.34
C GLY A 44 -3.12 7.54 -5.02
N VAL A 45 -4.22 7.73 -4.28
CA VAL A 45 -4.18 8.35 -2.95
C VAL A 45 -3.33 7.57 -1.96
N ILE A 46 -3.43 6.23 -1.96
CA ILE A 46 -2.67 5.38 -1.03
C ILE A 46 -1.18 5.39 -1.37
N GLU A 47 -0.82 5.38 -2.66
CA GLU A 47 0.59 5.42 -3.10
C GLU A 47 1.21 6.76 -2.68
N GLY A 48 0.51 7.88 -2.90
CA GLY A 48 0.96 9.20 -2.44
C GLY A 48 1.12 9.33 -0.91
N PHE A 49 0.44 8.48 -0.11
CA PHE A 49 0.70 8.43 1.35
C PHE A 49 2.08 7.88 1.70
N GLY A 50 2.71 7.10 0.82
CA GLY A 50 4.04 6.54 1.05
C GLY A 50 5.08 7.62 1.31
N ASN A 51 5.09 8.69 0.50
CA ASN A 51 5.98 9.84 0.69
C ASN A 51 5.83 10.49 2.07
N ASP A 52 4.61 10.86 2.45
CA ASP A 52 4.38 11.54 3.71
C ASP A 52 4.64 10.61 4.90
N GLY A 53 4.35 9.31 4.77
CA GLY A 53 4.71 8.30 5.77
C GLY A 53 6.23 8.14 5.94
N ILE A 54 6.97 8.11 4.84
CA ILE A 54 8.44 7.98 4.84
C ILE A 54 9.12 9.24 5.39
N ARG A 55 8.61 10.43 5.08
CA ARG A 55 9.14 11.71 5.59
C ARG A 55 8.96 11.89 7.09
N LEU A 56 8.08 11.13 7.73
CA LEU A 56 7.93 11.12 9.19
C LEU A 56 9.02 10.31 9.89
N LEU A 57 9.81 9.52 9.16
CA LEU A 57 10.91 8.79 9.75
C LEU A 57 11.98 9.78 10.24
N PRO A 58 12.34 9.74 11.54
CA PRO A 58 13.30 10.66 12.11
C PRO A 58 14.67 10.47 11.47
N GLU A 59 15.34 11.55 11.11
CA GLU A 59 16.74 11.47 10.72
C GLU A 59 17.59 11.09 11.95
N MET A 60 18.41 10.04 11.80
CA MET A 60 19.30 9.58 12.87
C MET A 60 20.55 8.90 12.33
N ASP A 61 21.61 8.92 13.16
CA ASP A 61 22.83 8.14 12.92
C ASP A 61 22.66 6.73 13.51
N PHE A 62 22.38 5.75 12.64
CA PHE A 62 22.24 4.36 13.07
C PHE A 62 23.52 3.76 13.63
N SER A 63 24.71 4.32 13.37
CA SER A 63 25.97 3.75 13.83
C SER A 63 26.06 3.69 15.36
N GLU A 64 25.36 4.60 16.07
CA GLU A 64 25.30 4.63 17.53
C GLU A 64 24.39 3.53 18.12
N HIS A 65 23.56 2.89 17.29
CA HIS A 65 22.53 1.94 17.73
C HIS A 65 22.87 0.47 17.43
N PHE A 66 23.97 0.21 16.72
CA PHE A 66 24.46 -1.14 16.42
C PHE A 66 25.85 -1.40 17.02
N VAL A 67 26.12 -2.65 17.37
CA VAL A 67 27.44 -3.06 17.87
C VAL A 67 28.46 -3.12 16.74
N GLU A 68 28.07 -3.69 15.61
CA GLU A 68 28.87 -3.86 14.41
C GLU A 68 28.88 -2.59 13.53
N SER A 69 29.93 -2.40 12.72
CA SER A 69 29.98 -1.30 11.76
C SER A 69 28.84 -1.41 10.71
N LEU A 70 28.33 -0.25 10.32
CA LEU A 70 27.35 -0.08 9.24
C LEU A 70 27.97 0.41 7.93
N ASP A 71 29.30 0.55 7.85
CA ASP A 71 29.95 1.07 6.65
C ASP A 71 29.62 0.21 5.41
N GLY A 72 29.12 0.87 4.37
CA GLY A 72 28.75 0.22 3.10
C GLY A 72 27.46 -0.62 3.16
N THR A 73 26.66 -0.49 4.22
CA THR A 73 25.40 -1.22 4.38
C THR A 73 24.21 -0.41 3.88
N CYS A 74 23.11 -1.08 3.52
CA CYS A 74 21.85 -0.42 3.16
C CYS A 74 21.33 0.47 4.31
N ILE A 75 21.46 0.03 5.57
CA ILE A 75 21.06 0.82 6.75
C ILE A 75 21.77 2.18 6.77
N ALA A 76 23.08 2.21 6.50
CA ALA A 76 23.85 3.46 6.48
C ALA A 76 23.42 4.42 5.36
N HIS A 77 22.68 3.93 4.36
CA HIS A 77 22.19 4.73 3.24
C HIS A 77 20.72 5.13 3.33
N LEU A 78 19.97 4.70 4.36
CA LEU A 78 18.54 4.99 4.53
C LEU A 78 18.24 6.50 4.43
N HIS A 79 18.85 7.31 5.29
CA HIS A 79 18.69 8.78 5.28
C HIS A 79 19.60 9.51 4.29
N ARG A 80 20.51 8.79 3.61
CA ARG A 80 21.44 9.40 2.63
C ARG A 80 20.91 9.36 1.19
N GLY A 81 19.66 8.94 1.00
CA GLY A 81 19.00 9.01 -0.29
C GLY A 81 17.92 7.95 -0.50
N LEU A 82 18.01 6.76 0.13
CA LEU A 82 17.06 5.68 -0.16
C LEU A 82 15.62 6.05 0.22
N LEU A 83 15.40 6.59 1.41
CA LEU A 83 14.07 7.03 1.85
C LEU A 83 13.59 8.25 1.08
N VAL A 84 14.50 9.15 0.70
CA VAL A 84 14.15 10.36 -0.08
C VAL A 84 13.73 9.98 -1.49
N ALA A 85 14.47 9.09 -2.15
CA ALA A 85 14.16 8.60 -3.50
C ALA A 85 12.80 7.88 -3.49
N HIS A 86 12.59 6.93 -2.57
CA HIS A 86 11.30 6.26 -2.44
C HIS A 86 10.15 7.27 -2.25
N GLY A 87 10.28 8.23 -1.33
CA GLY A 87 9.23 9.25 -1.17
C GLY A 87 9.00 10.11 -2.43
N GLN A 88 10.02 10.38 -3.23
CA GLN A 88 9.87 11.10 -4.50
C GLN A 88 9.20 10.24 -5.57
N ASP A 89 9.46 8.94 -5.60
CA ASP A 89 8.78 8.02 -6.52
C ASP A 89 7.27 7.97 -6.19
N GLU A 90 6.89 7.98 -4.91
CA GLU A 90 5.48 7.93 -4.49
C GLU A 90 4.64 9.18 -4.79
N ALA A 91 5.17 10.37 -4.49
CA ALA A 91 4.40 11.63 -4.53
C ALA A 91 5.08 12.76 -5.31
N GLY A 92 6.18 12.44 -6.01
CA GLY A 92 6.90 13.38 -6.85
C GLY A 92 7.81 14.35 -6.10
N SER A 93 8.31 15.30 -6.88
CA SER A 93 9.17 16.40 -6.46
C SER A 93 8.63 17.73 -6.99
N ASP A 94 9.42 18.81 -6.90
CA ASP A 94 9.10 20.08 -7.54
C ASP A 94 9.14 20.01 -9.08
N LYS A 95 9.72 18.95 -9.65
CA LYS A 95 10.00 18.81 -11.09
C LYS A 95 9.33 17.61 -11.74
N GLU A 96 9.00 16.60 -10.97
CA GLU A 96 8.55 15.29 -11.44
C GLU A 96 7.31 14.85 -10.67
N TYR A 97 6.42 14.14 -11.35
CA TYR A 97 5.21 13.57 -10.77
C TYR A 97 5.51 12.19 -10.18
N GLY A 98 4.82 11.83 -9.09
CA GLY A 98 4.96 10.51 -8.45
C GLY A 98 3.92 9.50 -8.92
N HIS A 99 3.95 8.34 -8.28
CA HIS A 99 3.03 7.22 -8.50
C HIS A 99 1.57 7.64 -8.32
N ASP A 100 1.26 8.53 -7.37
CA ASP A 100 -0.09 9.05 -7.16
C ASP A 100 -0.69 9.68 -8.43
N GLU A 101 0.02 10.63 -9.02
CA GLU A 101 -0.35 11.32 -10.26
C GLU A 101 -0.29 10.40 -11.47
N MET A 102 0.64 9.43 -11.50
CA MET A 102 0.65 8.38 -12.52
C MET A 102 -0.63 7.53 -12.47
N TRP A 103 -1.10 7.15 -11.28
CA TRP A 103 -2.37 6.43 -11.11
C TRP A 103 -3.58 7.27 -11.51
N PHE A 104 -3.58 8.57 -11.25
CA PHE A 104 -4.63 9.47 -11.74
C PHE A 104 -4.61 9.56 -13.26
N ALA A 105 -3.44 9.67 -13.89
CA ALA A 105 -3.32 9.65 -15.34
C ALA A 105 -3.75 8.30 -15.96
N ILE A 106 -3.44 7.18 -15.30
CA ILE A 106 -3.93 5.83 -15.67
C ILE A 106 -5.46 5.80 -15.64
N ARG A 107 -6.07 6.23 -14.54
CA ARG A 107 -7.53 6.30 -14.37
C ARG A 107 -8.16 7.14 -15.47
N ASP A 108 -7.68 8.36 -15.66
CA ASP A 108 -8.29 9.33 -16.55
C ASP A 108 -8.22 8.84 -17.99
N ARG A 109 -7.05 8.39 -18.43
CA ARG A 109 -6.89 7.90 -19.79
C ARG A 109 -7.61 6.58 -20.06
N ALA A 110 -7.59 5.63 -19.12
CA ALA A 110 -8.22 4.33 -19.33
C ALA A 110 -9.75 4.39 -19.26
N LEU A 111 -10.31 5.32 -18.48
CA LEU A 111 -11.76 5.44 -18.26
C LEU A 111 -12.42 6.58 -19.04
N GLU A 112 -11.67 7.25 -19.92
CA GLU A 112 -12.11 8.36 -20.78
C GLU A 112 -12.52 9.62 -19.99
N ASP A 113 -11.58 10.12 -19.19
CA ASP A 113 -11.70 11.33 -18.37
C ASP A 113 -12.98 11.31 -17.50
N PRO A 114 -13.11 10.33 -16.58
CA PRO A 114 -14.30 10.19 -15.75
C PRO A 114 -14.46 11.40 -14.82
N THR A 115 -15.70 11.64 -14.35
CA THR A 115 -15.94 12.74 -13.42
C THR A 115 -15.33 12.43 -12.05
N ILE A 116 -14.47 13.32 -11.57
CA ILE A 116 -13.88 13.22 -10.23
C ILE A 116 -14.63 14.15 -9.27
N THR A 117 -15.15 13.57 -8.19
CA THR A 117 -15.93 14.27 -7.18
C THR A 117 -15.19 14.28 -5.85
N ASP A 118 -15.41 15.33 -5.03
CA ASP A 118 -14.69 15.49 -3.77
C ASP A 118 -14.97 14.34 -2.78
N ASP A 119 -16.14 13.72 -2.84
CA ASP A 119 -16.50 12.59 -1.98
C ASP A 119 -15.66 11.32 -2.23
N MET A 120 -14.98 11.22 -3.38
CA MET A 120 -14.01 10.14 -3.64
C MET A 120 -12.79 10.20 -2.71
N PHE A 121 -12.55 11.35 -2.08
CA PHE A 121 -11.48 11.58 -1.11
C PHE A 121 -11.99 11.55 0.34
N GLU A 122 -13.27 11.26 0.56
CA GLU A 122 -13.88 11.25 1.89
C GLU A 122 -14.22 9.83 2.37
N ASN A 123 -14.28 9.67 3.70
CA ASN A 123 -14.59 8.40 4.37
C ASN A 123 -13.71 7.23 3.90
N LEU A 124 -12.43 7.48 3.65
CA LEU A 124 -11.50 6.46 3.17
C LEU A 124 -11.26 5.37 4.22
N PRO A 125 -11.05 4.11 3.81
CA PRO A 125 -10.83 2.98 4.73
C PRO A 125 -9.46 3.02 5.43
N LEU A 126 -8.62 3.99 5.06
CA LEU A 126 -7.26 4.20 5.56
C LEU A 126 -7.10 5.66 5.99
N ALA A 127 -6.45 5.85 7.13
CA ALA A 127 -6.09 7.19 7.57
C ALA A 127 -4.86 7.71 6.80
N PRO A 128 -4.90 8.97 6.33
CA PRO A 128 -3.69 9.62 5.85
C PRO A 128 -2.61 9.66 6.94
N PRO A 129 -1.32 9.65 6.56
CA PRO A 129 -0.24 9.80 7.52
C PRO A 129 -0.30 11.16 8.22
N PRO A 130 0.22 11.27 9.46
CA PRO A 130 0.32 12.55 10.17
C PRO A 130 0.98 13.63 9.30
N GLY A 131 0.38 14.82 9.24
CA GLY A 131 0.93 15.93 8.46
C GLY A 131 0.55 15.95 6.97
N TYR A 132 -0.16 14.94 6.46
CA TYR A 132 -0.71 14.95 5.11
C TYR A 132 -1.57 16.20 4.86
N GLN A 133 -1.31 16.90 3.75
CA GLN A 133 -1.97 18.18 3.40
C GLN A 133 -2.97 18.07 2.23
N GLY A 134 -3.17 16.89 1.66
CA GLY A 134 -4.08 16.69 0.53
C GLY A 134 -5.55 16.54 0.94
N LYS A 135 -6.40 16.15 -0.03
CA LYS A 135 -7.86 16.10 0.14
C LYS A 135 -8.37 14.90 0.95
N ALA A 136 -7.57 13.84 1.06
CA ALA A 136 -7.97 12.58 1.66
C ALA A 136 -8.39 12.73 3.13
N LYS A 137 -9.57 12.22 3.47
CA LYS A 137 -10.13 12.17 4.82
C LYS A 137 -10.53 10.74 5.16
N ALA A 138 -10.04 10.25 6.29
CA ALA A 138 -10.35 8.92 6.79
C ALA A 138 -11.78 8.83 7.30
N ALA A 139 -12.40 7.65 7.19
CA ALA A 139 -13.59 7.31 7.97
C ALA A 139 -13.23 7.26 9.48
N PRO A 140 -14.17 7.52 10.42
CA PRO A 140 -13.91 7.42 11.86
C PRO A 140 -13.36 6.06 12.31
N GLU A 141 -13.79 4.99 11.65
CA GLU A 141 -13.37 3.61 11.87
C GLU A 141 -12.11 3.21 11.08
N ALA A 142 -11.50 4.14 10.35
CA ALA A 142 -10.33 3.86 9.54
C ALA A 142 -9.16 3.38 10.39
N THR A 143 -8.35 2.51 9.81
CA THR A 143 -7.16 2.00 10.50
C THR A 143 -6.12 3.11 10.58
N SER A 144 -5.78 3.54 11.80
CA SER A 144 -4.65 4.44 12.01
C SER A 144 -3.34 3.66 12.00
N VAL A 145 -2.27 4.27 11.48
CA VAL A 145 -0.93 3.68 11.43
C VAL A 145 -0.20 3.80 12.79
N GLY A 146 -0.75 4.54 13.75
CA GLY A 146 0.01 5.14 14.86
C GLY A 146 -0.08 4.52 16.26
N SER A 147 -0.86 3.44 16.51
CA SER A 147 -1.04 2.91 17.87
C SER A 147 -0.24 1.63 18.18
N ALA A 148 0.99 1.52 17.67
CA ALA A 148 1.83 0.37 18.03
C ALA A 148 2.36 0.52 19.46
N SER A 149 2.04 -0.42 20.33
CA SER A 149 2.68 -0.51 21.65
C SER A 149 4.17 -0.78 21.49
N ARG A 150 5.01 -0.19 22.35
CA ARG A 150 6.44 -0.52 22.44
C ARG A 150 6.60 -2.02 22.68
N LEU A 151 7.45 -2.65 21.89
CA LEU A 151 7.80 -4.07 21.96
C LEU A 151 9.13 -4.30 22.69
N PHE A 152 10.02 -3.31 22.70
CA PHE A 152 11.35 -3.40 23.31
C PHE A 152 11.70 -2.14 24.11
N GLU A 153 11.46 -2.16 25.42
CA GLU A 153 11.77 -1.03 26.31
C GLU A 153 13.26 -0.65 26.34
N GLN A 154 14.15 -1.61 26.05
CA GLN A 154 15.60 -1.41 26.04
C GLN A 154 16.10 -0.65 24.80
N LEU A 155 15.31 -0.59 23.72
CA LEU A 155 15.73 0.10 22.50
C LEU A 155 15.39 1.58 22.56
N ASP A 156 16.19 2.37 21.86
CA ASP A 156 15.80 3.75 21.55
C ASP A 156 14.40 3.73 20.84
N PRO A 157 13.44 4.53 21.33
CA PRO A 157 12.09 4.58 20.75
C PRO A 157 12.05 4.82 19.25
N MET A 158 12.94 5.68 18.77
CA MET A 158 12.96 6.13 17.39
C MET A 158 13.58 5.07 16.48
N VAL A 159 14.54 4.29 17.00
CA VAL A 159 15.08 3.11 16.30
C VAL A 159 14.01 2.04 16.12
N GLU A 160 13.30 1.70 17.20
CA GLU A 160 12.22 0.71 17.13
C GLU A 160 11.10 1.16 16.18
N LEU A 161 10.70 2.43 16.28
CA LEU A 161 9.71 3.03 15.39
C LEU A 161 10.14 2.95 13.93
N THR A 162 11.40 3.25 13.63
CA THR A 162 11.91 3.25 12.25
C THR A 162 11.88 1.84 11.67
N PHE A 163 12.41 0.83 12.35
CA PHE A 163 12.38 -0.54 11.82
C PHE A 163 10.97 -1.13 11.74
N LEU A 164 10.07 -0.75 12.66
CA LEU A 164 8.66 -1.11 12.58
C LEU A 164 8.01 -0.49 11.33
N ALA A 165 8.31 0.77 11.04
CA ALA A 165 7.82 1.45 9.85
C ALA A 165 8.38 0.85 8.56
N LEU A 166 9.68 0.55 8.48
CA LEU A 166 10.28 -0.13 7.31
C LEU A 166 9.62 -1.50 7.06
N ALA A 167 9.35 -2.28 8.13
CA ALA A 167 8.64 -3.54 8.01
C ALA A 167 7.20 -3.35 7.52
N ARG A 168 6.50 -2.31 7.98
CA ARG A 168 5.15 -1.98 7.53
C ARG A 168 5.11 -1.56 6.07
N ILE A 169 6.05 -0.71 5.64
CA ILE A 169 6.17 -0.26 4.25
C ILE A 169 6.45 -1.48 3.36
N LEU A 170 7.41 -2.34 3.72
CA LEU A 170 7.68 -3.57 2.96
C LEU A 170 6.45 -4.48 2.82
N HIS A 171 5.62 -4.60 3.86
CA HIS A 171 4.37 -5.35 3.78
C HIS A 171 3.38 -4.70 2.79
N VAL A 172 3.31 -3.37 2.74
CA VAL A 172 2.50 -2.65 1.74
C VAL A 172 3.03 -2.93 0.33
N GLU A 173 4.34 -2.81 0.10
CA GLU A 173 4.93 -3.04 -1.23
C GLU A 173 4.71 -4.46 -1.73
N TYR A 174 4.82 -5.45 -0.86
CA TYR A 174 4.45 -6.82 -1.24
C TYR A 174 2.98 -6.91 -1.66
N GLY A 175 2.08 -6.30 -0.88
CA GLY A 175 0.66 -6.26 -1.20
C GLY A 175 0.33 -5.54 -2.51
N ALA A 176 1.13 -4.54 -2.90
CA ALA A 176 0.92 -3.71 -4.09
C ALA A 176 1.00 -4.53 -5.39
N TYR A 177 1.82 -5.59 -5.45
CA TYR A 177 1.90 -6.46 -6.64
C TYR A 177 0.56 -7.09 -7.04
N THR A 178 -0.30 -7.40 -6.08
CA THR A 178 -1.63 -7.92 -6.40
C THR A 178 -2.50 -6.83 -7.03
N THR A 179 -2.36 -5.57 -6.60
CA THR A 179 -2.99 -4.40 -7.23
C THR A 179 -2.47 -4.20 -8.65
N PHE A 180 -1.15 -4.21 -8.86
CA PHE A 180 -0.54 -4.02 -10.18
C PHE A 180 -0.96 -5.09 -11.17
N LYS A 181 -0.93 -6.36 -10.73
CA LYS A 181 -1.42 -7.47 -11.53
C LYS A 181 -2.89 -7.29 -11.93
N TRP A 182 -3.75 -6.97 -10.96
CA TRP A 182 -5.17 -6.73 -11.22
C TRP A 182 -5.37 -5.57 -12.20
N ALA A 183 -4.71 -4.44 -11.98
CA ALA A 183 -4.85 -3.25 -12.81
C ALA A 183 -4.41 -3.53 -14.25
N ARG A 184 -3.26 -4.19 -14.45
CA ARG A 184 -2.83 -4.59 -15.80
C ARG A 184 -3.84 -5.49 -16.50
N GLU A 185 -4.33 -6.52 -15.83
CA GLU A 185 -5.24 -7.48 -16.46
C GLU A 185 -6.60 -6.85 -16.83
N VAL A 186 -7.09 -5.91 -16.02
CA VAL A 186 -8.33 -5.15 -16.30
C VAL A 186 -8.08 -4.14 -17.41
N LEU A 187 -7.06 -3.30 -17.26
CA LEU A 187 -6.84 -2.14 -18.12
C LEU A 187 -6.20 -2.50 -19.47
N ALA A 188 -5.63 -3.70 -19.64
CA ALA A 188 -5.13 -4.19 -20.92
C ALA A 188 -6.23 -4.68 -21.88
N ASP A 189 -7.48 -4.73 -21.44
CA ASP A 189 -8.59 -5.23 -22.23
C ASP A 189 -9.21 -4.12 -23.10
N PRO A 190 -9.09 -4.19 -24.44
CA PRO A 190 -9.58 -3.16 -25.33
C PRO A 190 -11.11 -3.03 -25.36
N GLU A 191 -11.86 -4.00 -24.81
CA GLU A 191 -13.32 -3.92 -24.73
C GLU A 191 -13.79 -3.00 -23.60
N VAL A 192 -12.94 -2.74 -22.60
CA VAL A 192 -13.33 -2.02 -21.38
C VAL A 192 -12.40 -0.87 -21.00
N SER A 193 -11.26 -0.73 -21.67
CA SER A 193 -10.27 0.32 -21.46
C SER A 193 -10.04 1.11 -22.74
N ALA A 194 -10.04 2.43 -22.64
CA ALA A 194 -9.71 3.33 -23.75
C ALA A 194 -8.20 3.46 -24.00
N ALA A 195 -7.37 2.89 -23.11
CA ALA A 195 -5.91 2.94 -23.22
C ALA A 195 -5.26 1.57 -22.97
N PRO A 196 -5.63 0.51 -23.73
CA PRO A 196 -5.29 -0.87 -23.42
C PRO A 196 -3.81 -1.22 -23.55
N GLU A 197 -3.03 -0.41 -24.26
CA GLU A 197 -1.57 -0.56 -24.32
C GLU A 197 -0.85 0.37 -23.33
N TRP A 198 -1.33 1.60 -23.20
CA TRP A 198 -0.65 2.65 -22.44
C TRP A 198 -0.85 2.50 -20.92
N ALA A 199 -2.08 2.21 -20.48
CA ALA A 199 -2.38 2.09 -19.05
C ALA A 199 -1.60 0.94 -18.38
N PRO A 200 -1.58 -0.30 -18.89
CA PRO A 200 -0.77 -1.35 -18.29
C PRO A 200 0.74 -1.07 -18.37
N ALA A 201 1.23 -0.39 -19.43
CA ALA A 201 2.63 -0.01 -19.52
C ALA A 201 3.03 1.03 -18.44
N MET A 202 2.13 1.94 -18.09
CA MET A 202 2.36 2.86 -16.96
C MET A 202 2.40 2.11 -15.62
N VAL A 203 1.54 1.11 -15.43
CA VAL A 203 1.60 0.24 -14.25
C VAL A 203 2.91 -0.55 -14.20
N ASP A 204 3.46 -0.94 -15.34
CA ASP A 204 4.77 -1.61 -15.41
C ASP A 204 5.93 -0.69 -15.00
N ASN A 205 5.86 0.61 -15.32
CA ASN A 205 6.84 1.58 -14.84
C ASN A 205 6.77 1.73 -13.32
N ILE A 206 5.58 1.93 -12.76
CA ILE A 206 5.37 2.01 -11.30
C ILE A 206 5.93 0.75 -10.61
N GLN A 207 5.60 -0.44 -11.13
CA GLN A 207 6.11 -1.68 -10.55
C GLN A 207 7.64 -1.82 -10.65
N ALA A 208 8.27 -1.25 -11.69
CA ALA A 208 9.73 -1.29 -11.81
C ALA A 208 10.41 -0.49 -10.68
N ASP A 209 9.80 0.61 -10.25
CA ASP A 209 10.26 1.41 -9.11
C ASP A 209 9.98 0.65 -7.79
N GLU A 210 8.80 0.03 -7.65
CA GLU A 210 8.50 -0.81 -6.48
C GLU A 210 9.42 -2.02 -6.29
N ASP A 211 9.92 -2.59 -7.38
CA ASP A 211 10.93 -3.64 -7.35
C ASP A 211 12.21 -3.17 -6.62
N ILE A 212 12.54 -1.88 -6.69
CA ILE A 212 13.67 -1.27 -5.98
C ILE A 212 13.31 -1.05 -4.51
N HIS A 213 12.10 -0.54 -4.23
CA HIS A 213 11.59 -0.32 -2.88
C HIS A 213 11.64 -1.58 -2.04
N VAL A 214 11.05 -2.67 -2.55
CA VAL A 214 11.08 -4.00 -1.94
C VAL A 214 12.50 -4.46 -1.62
N ARG A 215 13.43 -4.28 -2.57
CA ARG A 215 14.80 -4.78 -2.42
C ARG A 215 15.55 -4.05 -1.33
N TYR A 216 15.51 -2.72 -1.30
CA TYR A 216 16.27 -1.97 -0.29
C TYR A 216 15.64 -2.13 1.10
N LEU A 217 14.30 -2.12 1.21
CA LEU A 217 13.61 -2.35 2.49
C LEU A 217 13.94 -3.74 3.05
N GLY A 218 13.84 -4.77 2.20
CA GLY A 218 14.22 -6.13 2.55
C GLY A 218 15.70 -6.23 2.95
N CYS A 219 16.59 -5.52 2.24
CA CYS A 219 18.01 -5.48 2.54
C CYS A 219 18.29 -4.83 3.90
N ALA A 220 17.76 -3.64 4.18
CA ALA A 220 17.94 -2.94 5.45
C ALA A 220 17.43 -3.76 6.64
N LEU A 221 16.26 -4.38 6.51
CA LEU A 221 15.71 -5.25 7.54
C LEU A 221 16.56 -6.52 7.73
N ALA A 222 17.05 -7.14 6.66
CA ALA A 222 17.90 -8.33 6.75
C ALA A 222 19.26 -8.00 7.37
N GLU A 223 19.82 -6.84 7.04
CA GLU A 223 21.04 -6.32 7.63
C GLU A 223 20.88 -6.06 9.14
N ALA A 224 19.75 -5.48 9.56
CA ALA A 224 19.47 -5.24 10.97
C ALA A 224 19.27 -6.56 11.71
N ARG A 225 18.56 -7.51 11.09
CA ARG A 225 18.33 -8.86 11.60
C ARG A 225 19.63 -9.63 11.84
N ALA A 226 20.65 -9.40 11.02
CA ALA A 226 21.95 -10.06 11.11
C ALA A 226 22.94 -9.39 12.08
N ARG A 227 22.56 -8.28 12.73
CA ARG A 227 23.42 -7.47 13.61
C ARG A 227 22.93 -7.49 15.05
N THR A 228 23.64 -6.79 15.92
CA THR A 228 23.33 -6.65 17.34
C THR A 228 22.97 -5.20 17.65
N PHE A 229 21.79 -4.98 18.21
CA PHE A 229 21.36 -3.66 18.68
C PHE A 229 21.99 -3.33 20.04
N ARG A 230 22.30 -2.05 20.25
CA ARG A 230 22.67 -1.50 21.55
C ARG A 230 21.42 -1.05 22.30
N GLY A 231 21.28 -1.50 23.55
CA GLY A 231 20.24 -1.02 24.45
C GLY A 231 20.64 0.31 25.11
N THR A 232 19.64 1.13 25.44
CA THR A 232 19.83 2.41 26.15
C THR A 232 20.32 2.21 27.59
N ASP A 233 20.15 1.01 28.14
CA ASP A 233 20.63 0.59 29.47
C ASP A 233 22.03 -0.05 29.43
N GLY A 234 22.70 -0.02 28.27
CA GLY A 234 24.00 -0.66 28.06
C GLY A 234 23.91 -2.17 27.77
N SER A 235 22.71 -2.75 27.70
CA SER A 235 22.51 -4.12 27.23
C SER A 235 22.70 -4.23 25.72
N THR A 236 22.60 -5.46 25.21
CA THR A 236 22.60 -5.72 23.75
C THR A 236 21.46 -6.69 23.41
N LEU A 237 20.86 -6.51 22.24
CA LEU A 237 19.79 -7.37 21.74
C LEU A 237 20.17 -7.95 20.38
N PRO A 238 20.04 -9.27 20.18
CA PRO A 238 20.20 -9.86 18.85
C PRO A 238 19.18 -9.30 17.87
N GLY A 239 19.61 -8.83 16.71
CA GLY A 239 18.74 -8.25 15.69
C GLY A 239 17.68 -9.23 15.17
N ALA A 240 17.98 -10.53 15.15
CA ALA A 240 17.00 -11.56 14.83
C ALA A 240 15.80 -11.54 15.78
N VAL A 241 16.03 -11.34 17.08
CA VAL A 241 14.94 -11.24 18.08
C VAL A 241 14.11 -9.97 17.85
N VAL A 242 14.78 -8.84 17.57
CA VAL A 242 14.12 -7.56 17.35
C VAL A 242 13.28 -7.59 16.08
N ILE A 243 13.92 -7.82 14.93
CA ILE A 243 13.29 -7.71 13.62
C ILE A 243 12.19 -8.76 13.43
N ASP A 244 12.40 -10.02 13.86
CA ASP A 244 11.38 -11.06 13.69
C ASP A 244 10.09 -10.71 14.46
N ARG A 245 10.22 -10.12 15.66
CA ARG A 245 9.07 -9.70 16.47
C ARG A 245 8.36 -8.48 15.90
N LEU A 246 9.10 -7.51 15.34
CA LEU A 246 8.51 -6.36 14.65
C LEU A 246 7.73 -6.82 13.41
N VAL A 247 8.31 -7.71 12.60
CA VAL A 247 7.68 -8.28 11.41
C VAL A 247 6.42 -9.06 11.77
N GLU A 248 6.47 -9.91 12.80
CA GLU A 248 5.30 -10.64 13.28
C GLU A 248 4.17 -9.68 13.68
N ALA A 249 4.49 -8.63 14.45
CA ALA A 249 3.51 -7.61 14.83
C ALA A 249 2.90 -6.90 13.61
N VAL A 250 3.70 -6.57 12.60
CA VAL A 250 3.23 -5.95 11.35
C VAL A 250 2.31 -6.90 10.57
N CYS A 251 2.71 -8.15 10.35
CA CYS A 251 1.90 -9.13 9.61
C CYS A 251 0.55 -9.36 10.29
N ASN A 252 0.53 -9.44 11.63
CA ASN A 252 -0.71 -9.58 12.39
C ASN A 252 -1.62 -8.34 12.28
N ALA A 253 -1.04 -7.14 12.28
CA ALA A 253 -1.79 -5.89 12.19
C ALA A 253 -2.29 -5.56 10.78
N MET A 254 -1.55 -5.96 9.74
CA MET A 254 -1.82 -5.57 8.35
C MET A 254 -2.68 -6.57 7.57
N GLY A 255 -2.83 -7.79 8.08
CA GLY A 255 -3.65 -8.85 7.48
C GLY A 255 -5.13 -8.78 7.85
N GLY A 256 -5.88 -9.82 7.45
CA GLY A 256 -7.23 -10.12 7.90
C GLY A 256 -8.22 -8.95 7.82
N GLU A 257 -8.58 -8.39 8.97
CA GLU A 257 -9.62 -7.37 9.10
C GLU A 257 -9.36 -6.11 8.27
N ARG A 258 -8.09 -5.67 8.15
CA ARG A 258 -7.73 -4.52 7.32
C ARG A 258 -8.03 -4.78 5.84
N ILE A 259 -7.70 -5.98 5.36
CA ILE A 259 -7.95 -6.40 3.97
C ILE A 259 -9.46 -6.48 3.73
N GLU A 260 -10.21 -7.08 4.65
CA GLU A 260 -11.67 -7.18 4.53
C GLU A 260 -12.36 -5.82 4.53
N ARG A 261 -11.92 -4.87 5.38
CA ARG A 261 -12.43 -3.48 5.34
C ARG A 261 -12.21 -2.83 3.98
N MET A 262 -11.03 -3.01 3.38
CA MET A 262 -10.73 -2.49 2.05
C MET A 262 -11.67 -3.08 0.98
N LYS A 263 -11.89 -4.41 1.01
CA LYS A 263 -12.83 -5.07 0.10
C LYS A 263 -14.26 -4.57 0.28
N CYS A 264 -14.72 -4.44 1.53
CA CYS A 264 -16.07 -3.93 1.84
C CYS A 264 -16.25 -2.48 1.40
N TYR A 265 -15.23 -1.62 1.57
CA TYR A 265 -15.26 -0.25 1.09
C TYR A 265 -15.48 -0.20 -0.43
N ARG A 266 -14.69 -0.95 -1.20
CA ARG A 266 -14.83 -1.01 -2.67
C ARG A 266 -16.17 -1.59 -3.08
N TYR A 267 -16.63 -2.64 -2.39
CA TYR A 267 -17.92 -3.27 -2.68
C TYR A 267 -19.11 -2.36 -2.43
N ARG A 268 -19.06 -1.53 -1.39
CA ARG A 268 -20.14 -0.57 -1.10
C ARG A 268 -20.37 0.38 -2.29
N HIS A 269 -19.30 0.95 -2.83
CA HIS A 269 -19.39 1.83 -4.00
C HIS A 269 -19.91 1.12 -5.25
N ILE A 270 -19.59 -0.16 -5.44
CA ILE A 270 -20.18 -0.98 -6.50
C ILE A 270 -21.70 -1.13 -6.29
N VAL A 271 -22.13 -1.45 -5.07
CA VAL A 271 -23.56 -1.59 -4.76
C VAL A 271 -24.31 -0.27 -4.95
N ASP A 272 -23.73 0.83 -4.52
CA ASP A 272 -24.33 2.17 -4.63
C ASP A 272 -24.50 2.59 -6.10
N GLU A 273 -23.48 2.36 -6.94
CA GLU A 273 -23.56 2.61 -8.38
C GLU A 273 -24.65 1.73 -9.03
N LEU A 274 -24.65 0.43 -8.74
CA LEU A 274 -25.63 -0.51 -9.30
C LEU A 274 -27.07 -0.19 -8.87
N ALA A 275 -27.29 0.36 -7.68
CA ALA A 275 -28.63 0.75 -7.22
C ALA A 275 -29.26 1.82 -8.11
N SER A 276 -28.45 2.66 -8.77
CA SER A 276 -28.90 3.67 -9.72
C SER A 276 -28.96 3.18 -11.17
N HIS A 277 -28.42 1.98 -11.45
CA HIS A 277 -28.30 1.45 -12.79
C HIS A 277 -29.57 0.68 -13.23
N PRO A 278 -30.12 0.89 -14.43
CA PRO A 278 -31.37 0.23 -14.88
C PRO A 278 -31.32 -1.31 -14.88
N ARG A 279 -30.12 -1.88 -15.01
CA ARG A 279 -29.87 -3.33 -14.96
C ARG A 279 -29.11 -3.77 -13.70
N GLY A 280 -29.11 -2.95 -12.64
CA GLY A 280 -28.33 -3.15 -11.42
C GLY A 280 -28.47 -4.56 -10.82
N ASP A 281 -29.70 -5.01 -10.61
CA ASP A 281 -30.01 -6.34 -10.04
C ASP A 281 -29.53 -7.51 -10.92
N GLU A 282 -29.47 -7.31 -12.23
CA GLU A 282 -28.96 -8.31 -13.18
C GLU A 282 -27.44 -8.38 -13.09
N ILE A 283 -26.77 -7.23 -13.19
CA ILE A 283 -25.31 -7.11 -13.11
C ILE A 283 -24.81 -7.62 -11.76
N HIS A 284 -25.50 -7.30 -10.66
CA HIS A 284 -25.16 -7.78 -9.32
C HIS A 284 -25.19 -9.31 -9.21
N ARG A 285 -26.21 -9.95 -9.80
CA ARG A 285 -26.28 -11.43 -9.87
C ARG A 285 -25.18 -12.03 -10.73
N GLU A 286 -24.74 -11.33 -11.77
CA GLU A 286 -23.63 -11.78 -12.60
C GLU A 286 -22.27 -11.61 -11.92
N LEU A 287 -22.07 -10.52 -11.18
CA LEU A 287 -20.89 -10.32 -10.32
C LEU A 287 -20.71 -11.47 -9.33
N ALA A 288 -21.80 -11.94 -8.72
CA ALA A 288 -21.78 -13.07 -7.78
C ALA A 288 -21.36 -14.41 -8.44
N LYS A 289 -21.54 -14.56 -9.76
CA LYS A 289 -21.08 -15.76 -10.49
C LYS A 289 -19.59 -15.72 -10.80
N LEU A 290 -18.99 -14.53 -10.84
CA LEU A 290 -17.58 -14.31 -11.20
C LEU A 290 -16.63 -14.34 -9.99
N GLY A 291 -17.15 -14.46 -8.78
CA GLY A 291 -16.34 -14.58 -7.57
C GLY A 291 -17.13 -14.28 -6.30
N PRO A 292 -16.51 -14.50 -5.12
CA PRO A 292 -17.12 -14.16 -3.85
C PRO A 292 -17.36 -12.64 -3.76
N LEU A 293 -18.46 -12.26 -3.10
CA LEU A 293 -18.77 -10.88 -2.77
C LEU A 293 -18.46 -10.61 -1.29
N PRO A 294 -17.85 -9.47 -0.94
CA PRO A 294 -17.63 -9.09 0.45
C PRO A 294 -18.95 -8.97 1.22
N SER A 295 -18.93 -9.32 2.51
CA SER A 295 -20.08 -9.10 3.38
C SER A 295 -20.11 -7.64 3.83
N LEU A 296 -21.11 -6.87 3.38
CA LEU A 296 -21.32 -5.54 3.92
C LEU A 296 -21.84 -5.65 5.37
N PRO A 297 -21.28 -4.90 6.33
CA PRO A 297 -21.88 -4.77 7.65
C PRO A 297 -23.33 -4.28 7.50
N SER A 298 -24.26 -4.85 8.28
CA SER A 298 -25.60 -4.30 8.40
C SER A 298 -25.52 -2.82 8.78
N ALA A 299 -26.29 -1.97 8.12
CA ALA A 299 -26.38 -0.55 8.48
C ALA A 299 -26.79 -0.46 9.97
N ALA A 300 -25.97 0.22 10.77
CA ALA A 300 -26.27 0.55 12.15
C ALA A 300 -27.23 1.73 12.23
#